data_AF-A0A9E1CDP9-F1
#
_entry.id   AF-A0A9E1CDP9-F1
#
_cell.length_a   1.000
_cell.length_b   1.000
_cell.length_c   1.000
_cell.angle_alpha   90.00
_cell.angle_beta   90.00
_cell.angle_gamma   90.00
#
_symmetry.space_group_name_H-M   'P 1'
#
loop_
_entity.id
_entity.type
_entity.pdbx_description
1 polymer ?
#
loop_
_entity_poly.entity_id
_entity_poly.type
_entity_poly.pdbx_seq_one_letter_code
_entity_poly.pdbx_strand_id
1 'polypeptide(L)'
;MLAKFSETTSAANYFNDVSAKYWAANAIAICAKLGWITGYPDGTFRPDRNVTRAELMAMINRATGRAPKSADAFLPGMKTWIDNTSDKWYYLDVQEATNSHSYTVKGSETWTALTSDPNWSLYE
;
A
#
# COMPACT_ATOMS: atom_id res chain seq x y z
N MET A 1 -9.80 -0.16 10.90
CA MET A 1 -9.57 0.58 9.63
C MET A 1 -10.66 1.63 9.35
N LEU A 2 -11.94 1.39 9.71
CA LEU A 2 -13.04 2.36 9.54
C LEU A 2 -12.88 3.71 10.28
N ALA A 3 -12.19 3.74 11.43
CA ALA A 3 -12.06 4.96 12.22
C ALA A 3 -11.24 6.10 11.55
N LYS A 4 -10.32 5.78 10.62
CA LYS A 4 -9.48 6.82 9.97
C LYS A 4 -10.17 7.60 8.85
N PHE A 5 -11.31 7.12 8.35
CA PHE A 5 -12.07 7.82 7.31
C PHE A 5 -13.02 8.90 7.87
N SER A 6 -13.32 8.88 9.17
CA SER A 6 -14.35 9.73 9.76
C SER A 6 -13.91 11.16 10.06
N GLU A 7 -12.61 11.44 10.18
CA GLU A 7 -12.14 12.74 10.69
C GLU A 7 -11.75 13.74 9.58
N THR A 8 -11.30 13.24 8.41
CA THR A 8 -10.88 14.11 7.31
C THR A 8 -11.98 14.21 6.26
N THR A 9 -12.73 15.30 6.30
CA THR A 9 -13.86 15.55 5.38
C THR A 9 -13.44 16.18 4.06
N SER A 10 -12.28 16.85 4.02
CA SER A 10 -11.70 17.39 2.79
C SER A 10 -10.17 17.54 2.83
N ALA A 11 -9.57 17.60 1.65
CA ALA A 11 -8.15 17.86 1.45
C ALA A 11 -7.92 18.61 0.13
N ALA A 12 -6.81 19.36 0.05
CA ALA A 12 -6.41 19.98 -1.20
C ALA A 12 -5.90 18.92 -2.18
N ASN A 13 -6.34 19.03 -3.45
CA ASN A 13 -5.80 18.21 -4.52
C ASN A 13 -4.47 18.80 -5.02
N TYR A 14 -3.46 17.94 -5.16
CA TYR A 14 -2.13 18.31 -5.66
C TYR A 14 -1.77 17.62 -6.99
N PHE A 15 -2.68 16.81 -7.56
CA PHE A 15 -2.45 16.13 -8.83
C PHE A 15 -2.92 16.98 -10.01
N ASN A 16 -2.05 17.12 -11.00
CA ASN A 16 -2.27 18.00 -12.15
C ASN A 16 -3.35 17.51 -13.11
N ASP A 17 -3.70 16.22 -13.05
CA ASP A 17 -4.68 15.56 -13.91
C ASP A 17 -6.00 15.21 -13.20
N VAL A 18 -6.19 15.70 -11.97
CA VAL A 18 -7.44 15.53 -11.22
C VAL A 18 -8.17 16.87 -11.17
N SER A 19 -9.20 17.01 -11.99
CA SER A 19 -10.06 18.20 -11.96
C SER A 19 -10.80 18.29 -10.62
N ALA A 20 -10.98 19.51 -10.09
CA ALA A 20 -11.81 19.74 -8.90
C ALA A 20 -13.27 19.32 -9.08
N LYS A 21 -13.74 19.17 -10.33
CA LYS A 21 -15.08 18.67 -10.67
C LYS A 21 -15.14 17.14 -10.81
N TYR A 22 -13.99 16.45 -10.77
CA TYR A 22 -13.97 15.00 -10.86
C TYR A 22 -14.65 14.41 -9.62
N TRP A 23 -15.54 13.44 -9.81
CA TRP A 23 -16.42 12.93 -8.75
C TRP A 23 -15.64 12.40 -7.53
N ALA A 24 -14.44 11.85 -7.75
CA ALA A 24 -13.57 11.32 -6.70
C ALA A 24 -12.48 12.29 -6.23
N ALA A 25 -12.44 13.55 -6.71
CA ALA A 25 -11.35 14.48 -6.43
C ALA A 25 -11.05 14.62 -4.92
N ASN A 26 -12.09 14.77 -4.11
CA ASN A 26 -11.95 14.88 -2.65
C ASN A 26 -11.42 13.59 -2.02
N ALA A 27 -11.91 12.42 -2.46
CA ALA A 27 -11.44 11.13 -1.95
C ALA A 27 -9.96 10.89 -2.28
N ILE A 28 -9.55 11.20 -3.51
CA ILE A 28 -8.15 11.13 -3.96
C ILE A 28 -7.29 12.04 -3.10
N ALA A 29 -7.73 13.30 -2.88
CA ALA A 29 -7.00 14.26 -2.06
C ALA A 29 -6.87 13.81 -0.60
N ILE A 30 -7.92 13.23 -0.01
CA ILE A 30 -7.89 12.70 1.36
C ILE A 30 -6.89 11.55 1.47
N CYS A 31 -6.97 10.58 0.55
CA CYS A 31 -6.03 9.46 0.53
C CYS A 31 -4.58 9.93 0.35
N ALA A 32 -4.35 10.97 -0.47
CA ALA A 32 -3.03 11.57 -0.62
C ALA A 32 -2.55 12.27 0.65
N LYS A 33 -3.42 13.06 1.30
CA LYS A 33 -3.13 13.72 2.59
C LYS A 33 -2.79 12.71 3.69
N LEU A 34 -3.45 11.56 3.69
CA LEU A 34 -3.21 10.47 4.64
C LEU A 34 -1.97 9.63 4.29
N GLY A 35 -1.30 9.91 3.18
CA GLY A 35 -0.11 9.20 2.72
C GLY A 35 -0.40 7.84 2.11
N TRP A 36 -1.64 7.51 1.79
CA TRP A 36 -2.01 6.23 1.18
C TRP A 36 -1.74 6.22 -0.32
N ILE A 37 -1.81 7.40 -0.93
CA ILE A 37 -1.56 7.65 -2.35
C ILE A 37 -0.46 8.72 -2.47
N THR A 38 0.52 8.49 -3.34
CA THR A 38 1.58 9.48 -3.64
C THR A 38 1.47 10.05 -5.05
N GLY A 39 0.77 9.36 -5.95
CA GLY A 39 0.79 9.65 -7.38
C GLY A 39 2.10 9.24 -8.06
N TYR A 40 2.28 9.70 -9.29
CA TYR A 40 3.45 9.44 -10.13
C TYR A 40 4.48 10.58 -10.04
N PRO A 41 5.74 10.33 -10.44
CA PRO A 41 6.78 11.36 -10.46
C PRO A 41 6.46 12.58 -11.36
N ASP A 42 5.57 12.42 -12.33
CA ASP A 42 5.09 13.50 -13.22
C ASP A 42 4.00 14.38 -12.59
N GLY A 43 3.65 14.14 -11.32
CA GLY A 43 2.63 14.89 -10.59
C GLY A 43 1.19 14.47 -10.92
N THR A 44 0.99 13.32 -11.59
CA THR A 44 -0.33 12.79 -11.92
C THR A 44 -0.82 11.74 -10.92
N PHE A 45 -2.14 11.51 -10.89
CA PHE A 45 -2.78 10.37 -10.22
C PHE A 45 -3.31 9.33 -11.22
N ARG A 46 -3.67 9.75 -12.43
CA ARG A 46 -4.26 8.95 -13.51
C ARG A 46 -5.62 8.36 -13.12
N PRO A 47 -6.62 9.19 -12.79
CA PRO A 47 -7.87 8.78 -12.12
C PRO A 47 -8.73 7.78 -12.89
N ASP A 48 -8.60 7.74 -14.22
CA ASP A 48 -9.38 6.84 -15.09
C ASP A 48 -8.59 5.59 -15.51
N ARG A 49 -7.34 5.45 -15.06
CA ARG A 49 -6.50 4.30 -15.41
C ARG A 49 -6.77 3.16 -14.44
N ASN A 50 -6.88 1.94 -14.98
CA ASN A 50 -6.93 0.74 -14.15
C ASN A 50 -5.70 0.66 -13.22
N VAL A 51 -5.97 0.26 -11.97
CA VAL A 51 -4.94 0.00 -10.97
C VAL A 51 -4.31 -1.37 -11.20
N THR A 52 -3.00 -1.47 -11.02
CA THR A 52 -2.28 -2.75 -11.04
C THR A 52 -2.34 -3.44 -9.67
N ARG A 53 -2.07 -4.74 -9.62
CA ARG A 53 -1.99 -5.50 -8.35
C ARG A 53 -0.94 -4.90 -7.40
N ALA A 54 0.23 -4.54 -7.93
CA ALA A 54 1.32 -3.93 -7.17
C ALA A 54 0.92 -2.58 -6.55
N GLU A 55 0.25 -1.71 -7.31
CA GLU A 55 -0.23 -0.43 -6.80
C GLU A 55 -1.30 -0.60 -5.73
N LEU A 56 -2.21 -1.56 -5.91
CA LEU A 56 -3.21 -1.87 -4.90
C LEU A 56 -2.56 -2.35 -3.58
N MET A 57 -1.59 -3.27 -3.66
CA MET A 57 -0.83 -3.73 -2.49
C MET A 57 -0.14 -2.56 -1.78
N ALA A 58 0.52 -1.68 -2.54
CA ALA A 58 1.18 -0.50 -1.99
C ALA A 58 0.22 0.46 -1.29
N MET A 59 -0.98 0.69 -1.84
CA MET A 59 -2.00 1.51 -1.18
C MET A 59 -2.51 0.89 0.11
N ILE A 60 -2.79 -0.42 0.12
CA ILE A 60 -3.28 -1.14 1.30
C ILE A 60 -2.22 -1.16 2.41
N ASN A 61 -0.96 -1.41 2.07
CA ASN A 61 0.17 -1.39 2.99
C ASN A 61 0.29 -0.03 3.68
N ARG A 62 0.28 1.07 2.91
CA ARG A 62 0.29 2.43 3.49
C ARG A 62 -0.94 2.72 4.35
N ALA A 63 -2.14 2.29 3.92
CA ALA A 63 -3.38 2.50 4.68
C ALA A 63 -3.41 1.75 6.01
N THR A 64 -2.81 0.55 6.04
CA THR A 64 -2.68 -0.30 7.24
C THR A 64 -1.47 0.06 8.10
N GLY A 65 -0.55 0.87 7.60
CA GLY A 65 0.72 1.16 8.26
C GLY A 65 1.73 0.00 8.18
N ARG A 66 1.51 -0.95 7.26
CA ARG A 66 2.44 -2.03 6.96
C ARG A 66 3.50 -1.50 6.00
N ALA A 67 4.73 -1.34 6.46
CA ALA A 67 5.74 -0.63 5.69
C ALA A 67 7.18 -1.04 6.06
N PRO A 68 7.61 -2.24 5.63
CA PRO A 68 9.03 -2.54 5.51
C PRO A 68 9.72 -1.48 4.65
N LYS A 69 10.88 -0.97 5.10
CA LYS A 69 11.65 0.07 4.37
C LYS A 69 12.85 -0.47 3.61
N SER A 70 13.26 -1.71 3.88
CA SER A 70 14.31 -2.41 3.15
C SER A 70 14.04 -3.91 3.12
N ALA A 71 14.72 -4.62 2.22
CA ALA A 71 14.64 -6.07 2.14
C ALA A 71 15.20 -6.77 3.39
N ASP A 72 16.00 -6.07 4.22
CA ASP A 72 16.54 -6.60 5.48
C ASP A 72 15.46 -6.83 6.53
N ALA A 73 14.28 -6.26 6.33
CA ALA A 73 13.11 -6.51 7.17
C ALA A 73 12.51 -7.91 6.98
N PHE A 74 12.88 -8.60 5.89
CA PHE A 74 12.29 -9.89 5.51
C PHE A 74 13.08 -11.09 6.05
N LEU A 75 12.38 -12.21 6.16
CA LEU A 75 12.94 -13.46 6.67
C LEU A 75 13.31 -14.42 5.54
N PRO A 76 14.36 -15.24 5.71
CA PRO A 76 14.63 -16.36 4.80
C PRO A 76 13.45 -17.35 4.82
N GLY A 77 13.23 -18.03 3.70
CA GLY A 77 12.12 -18.98 3.55
C GLY A 77 10.76 -18.34 3.25
N MET A 78 10.70 -17.01 3.11
CA MET A 78 9.51 -16.33 2.61
C MET A 78 9.17 -16.81 1.18
N LYS A 79 7.89 -16.76 0.83
CA LYS A 79 7.45 -16.93 -0.55
C LYS A 79 7.99 -15.78 -1.40
N THR A 80 8.49 -16.11 -2.57
CA THR A 80 9.00 -15.17 -3.57
C THR A 80 8.34 -15.44 -4.92
N TRP A 81 8.37 -14.44 -5.80
CA TRP A 81 7.83 -14.53 -7.14
C TRP A 81 8.91 -14.19 -8.15
N ILE A 82 8.97 -14.93 -9.25
CA ILE A 82 10.01 -14.78 -10.29
C ILE A 82 9.93 -13.41 -11.00
N ASP A 83 8.75 -12.79 -11.02
CA ASP A 83 8.48 -11.48 -11.60
C ASP A 83 8.48 -10.34 -10.56
N ASN A 84 8.63 -10.66 -9.28
CA ASN A 84 8.81 -9.69 -8.20
C ASN A 84 10.27 -9.68 -7.70
N THR A 85 11.16 -9.14 -8.52
CA THR A 85 12.60 -9.05 -8.22
C THR A 85 12.93 -7.78 -7.42
N SER A 86 14.05 -7.78 -6.69
CA SER A 86 14.41 -6.71 -5.74
C SER A 86 14.70 -5.35 -6.39
N ASP A 87 14.89 -5.29 -7.71
CA ASP A 87 15.00 -4.05 -8.50
C ASP A 87 13.66 -3.38 -8.78
N LYS A 88 12.53 -4.05 -8.53
CA LYS A 88 11.20 -3.48 -8.77
C LYS A 88 10.82 -2.51 -7.66
N TRP A 89 10.21 -1.39 -8.04
CA TRP A 89 9.71 -0.38 -7.09
C TRP A 89 8.71 -0.96 -6.08
N TYR A 90 7.96 -1.99 -6.50
CA TYR A 90 6.92 -2.64 -5.70
C TYR A 90 7.42 -3.87 -4.94
N TYR A 91 8.73 -4.18 -4.97
CA TYR A 91 9.26 -5.41 -4.40
C TYR A 91 8.82 -5.62 -2.96
N LEU A 92 9.02 -4.59 -2.12
CA LEU A 92 8.68 -4.65 -0.70
C LEU A 92 7.18 -4.82 -0.49
N ASP A 93 6.36 -4.09 -1.24
CA ASP A 93 4.91 -4.11 -1.10
C ASP A 93 4.30 -5.47 -1.44
N VAL A 94 4.82 -6.11 -2.49
CA VAL A 94 4.38 -7.45 -2.89
C VAL A 94 4.83 -8.50 -1.87
N GLN A 95 6.06 -8.42 -1.35
CA GLN A 95 6.52 -9.37 -0.33
C GLN A 95 5.72 -9.24 0.97
N GLU A 96 5.42 -8.01 1.38
CA GLU A 96 4.60 -7.67 2.55
C GLU A 96 3.16 -8.22 2.44
N ALA A 97 2.55 -8.11 1.26
CA ALA A 97 1.21 -8.61 1.03
C ALA A 97 1.15 -10.15 0.88
N THR A 98 2.25 -10.78 0.45
CA THR A 98 2.29 -12.22 0.13
C THR A 98 2.43 -13.11 1.37
N ASN A 99 3.24 -12.67 2.34
CA ASN A 99 3.70 -13.53 3.41
C ASN A 99 2.98 -13.21 4.70
N SER A 100 2.35 -14.21 5.31
CA SER A 100 1.81 -14.09 6.66
C SER A 100 2.96 -14.14 7.68
N HIS A 101 3.03 -13.17 8.60
CA HIS A 101 4.14 -13.06 9.55
C HIS A 101 3.77 -12.28 10.81
N SER A 102 4.53 -12.49 11.89
CA SER A 102 4.59 -11.58 13.03
C SER A 102 5.65 -10.50 12.80
N TYR A 103 5.49 -9.34 13.41
CA TYR A 103 6.40 -8.21 13.22
C TYR A 103 6.57 -7.34 14.48
N THR A 104 7.58 -6.49 14.47
CA THR A 104 7.71 -5.36 15.38
C THR A 104 7.86 -4.06 14.60
N VAL A 105 7.52 -2.93 15.22
CA VAL A 105 7.66 -1.61 14.60
C VAL A 105 8.57 -0.74 15.45
N LYS A 106 9.75 -0.40 14.91
CA LYS A 106 10.68 0.59 15.48
C LYS A 106 11.15 1.53 14.36
N GLY A 107 10.32 2.53 14.04
CA GLY A 107 10.54 3.44 12.90
C GLY A 107 10.15 2.86 11.52
N SER A 108 10.33 1.56 11.34
CA SER A 108 9.72 0.75 10.27
C SER A 108 9.40 -0.65 10.78
N GLU A 109 8.64 -1.38 9.96
CA GLU A 109 8.31 -2.76 10.23
C GLU A 109 9.52 -3.69 10.00
N THR A 110 9.65 -4.71 10.84
CA THR A 110 10.63 -5.80 10.71
C THR A 110 9.96 -7.10 11.12
N TRP A 111 10.00 -8.10 10.25
CA TRP A 111 9.38 -9.39 10.48
C TRP A 111 10.15 -10.18 11.54
N THR A 112 9.43 -10.90 12.40
CA THR A 112 10.01 -11.69 13.49
C THR A 112 9.83 -13.19 13.32
N ALA A 113 8.74 -13.63 12.68
CA ALA A 113 8.55 -15.02 12.28
C ALA A 113 7.55 -15.12 11.12
N LEU A 114 7.76 -16.09 10.22
CA LEU A 114 6.75 -16.48 9.23
C LEU A 114 5.66 -17.31 9.91
N THR A 115 4.41 -17.09 9.52
CA THR A 115 3.25 -17.82 10.04
C THR A 115 2.52 -18.56 8.93
N SER A 116 1.70 -19.55 9.28
CA SER A 116 0.78 -20.17 8.33
C SER A 116 -0.21 -19.14 7.79
N ASP A 117 -0.62 -19.32 6.53
CA ASP A 117 -1.67 -18.48 5.96
C ASP A 117 -3.00 -18.69 6.71
N PRO A 118 -3.83 -17.64 6.85
CA PRO A 118 -5.19 -17.79 7.33
C PRO A 118 -5.96 -18.80 6.48
N ASN A 119 -6.85 -19.56 7.11
CA ASN A 119 -7.77 -20.40 6.35
C ASN A 119 -8.86 -19.51 5.72
N TRP A 120 -8.64 -19.12 4.46
CA TRP A 120 -9.54 -18.22 3.73
C TRP A 120 -10.90 -18.84 3.42
N SER A 121 -11.02 -20.18 3.40
CA SER A 121 -12.30 -20.87 3.16
C SER A 121 -13.33 -20.64 4.27
N LEU A 122 -12.95 -20.00 5.38
CA LEU A 122 -13.87 -19.63 6.46
C LEU A 122 -14.67 -18.35 6.15
N TYR A 123 -14.31 -17.62 5.08
CA TYR A 123 -14.90 -16.34 4.71
C TYR A 123 -15.60 -16.37 3.33
N GLU A 124 -15.73 -17.56 2.74
CA GLU A 124 -16.50 -17.85 1.52
C GLU A 124 -17.89 -18.39 1.89
#